data_AF-A0AAP9LD83-F1
#
_entry.id   AF-A0AAP9LD83-F1
#
_cell.length_a   1.000
_cell.length_b   1.000
_cell.length_c   1.000
_cell.angle_alpha   90.00
_cell.angle_beta   90.00
_cell.angle_gamma   90.00
#
_symmetry.space_group_name_H-M   'P 1'
#
loop_
_entity.id
_entity.type
_entity.pdbx_description
1 polymer ?
#
loop_
_entity_poly.entity_id
_entity_poly.type
_entity_poly.pdbx_seq_one_letter_code
_entity_poly.pdbx_strand_id
1 'polypeptide(L)'
;MCHYTSGVLYDVLELESSNQKMAVEDIYQQALSRCHDADDRARLQHIVHVEPLLVGITLLFSGLLQHKKQTLENMCQFWAARGLDKDTLPKCADPVINDKTLLSVLSGTAYTRLEQLIKVAKASSVTEQIKALLKYHESVMQGRGQLPWLTLSGETLTLQVPVRALRADRRNEDWVNDYYISQFRHMLQGLWGKDQ
;
A
#
# COMPACT_ATOMS: atom_id res chain seq x y z
N MET A 1 -7.02 30.69 -0.56
CA MET A 1 -7.73 29.48 -1.02
C MET A 1 -6.74 28.75 -1.92
N CYS A 2 -6.19 27.62 -1.46
CA CYS A 2 -5.12 26.93 -2.17
C CYS A 2 -5.71 26.13 -3.35
N HIS A 3 -5.16 26.32 -4.55
CA HIS A 3 -5.68 25.76 -5.81
C HIS A 3 -4.97 24.47 -6.26
N TYR A 4 -4.20 23.84 -5.36
CA TYR A 4 -3.36 22.67 -5.68
C TYR A 4 -3.40 21.62 -4.56
N THR A 5 -3.36 20.33 -4.91
CA THR A 5 -3.29 19.19 -3.97
C THR A 5 -2.22 19.40 -2.89
N SER A 6 -1.04 19.89 -3.27
CA SER A 6 0.07 20.19 -2.36
C SER A 6 -0.24 21.33 -1.40
N GLY A 7 -1.01 22.33 -1.85
CA GLY A 7 -1.46 23.45 -1.02
C GLY A 7 -2.47 23.02 0.04
N VAL A 8 -3.40 22.13 -0.30
CA VAL A 8 -4.36 21.59 0.68
C VAL A 8 -3.65 20.71 1.71
N LEU A 9 -2.69 19.89 1.27
CA LEU A 9 -1.86 19.10 2.20
C LEU A 9 -0.98 20.00 3.08
N TYR A 10 -0.45 21.12 2.55
CA TYR A 10 0.25 22.13 3.35
C TYR A 10 -0.67 22.67 4.45
N ASP A 11 -1.89 23.11 4.12
CA ASP A 11 -2.82 23.69 5.08
C ASP A 11 -3.17 22.70 6.22
N VAL A 12 -3.30 21.40 5.89
CA VAL A 12 -3.54 20.35 6.89
C VAL A 12 -2.31 20.12 7.77
N LEU A 13 -1.11 20.10 7.19
CA LEU A 13 0.13 19.91 7.94
C LEU A 13 0.50 21.14 8.79
N GLU A 14 0.16 22.35 8.35
CA GLU A 14 0.31 23.58 9.13
C GLU A 14 -0.58 23.53 10.39
N LEU A 15 -1.82 23.05 10.23
CA LEU A 15 -2.74 22.80 11.34
C LEU A 15 -2.24 21.70 12.28
N GLU A 16 -1.68 20.60 11.74
CA GLU A 16 -1.02 19.56 12.54
C GLU A 16 0.12 20.16 13.37
N SER A 17 0.92 21.06 12.78
CA SER A 17 2.10 21.65 13.43
C SER A 17 1.78 22.53 14.66
N SER A 18 0.52 22.97 14.77
CA SER A 18 0.00 23.74 15.91
C SER A 18 -0.76 22.88 16.92
N ASN A 19 -0.95 21.58 16.63
CA ASN A 19 -1.70 20.61 17.41
C ASN A 19 -0.85 19.34 17.67
N GLN A 20 -1.49 18.17 17.69
CA GLN A 20 -0.85 16.87 17.80
C GLN A 20 -0.57 16.28 16.43
N LYS A 21 0.55 15.54 16.31
CA LYS A 21 0.89 14.75 15.13
C LYS A 21 -0.24 13.76 14.79
N MET A 22 -0.70 13.81 13.56
CA MET A 22 -1.78 13.01 13.00
C MET A 22 -1.25 11.76 12.31
N ALA A 23 -2.09 10.72 12.20
CA ALA A 23 -1.80 9.61 11.31
C ALA A 23 -1.86 10.08 9.84
N VAL A 24 -1.11 9.42 8.96
CA VAL A 24 -1.06 9.79 7.54
C VAL A 24 -2.44 9.69 6.88
N GLU A 25 -3.21 8.65 7.22
CA GLU A 25 -4.58 8.51 6.75
C GLU A 25 -5.44 9.73 7.10
N ASP A 26 -5.40 10.17 8.35
CA ASP A 26 -6.16 11.33 8.83
C ASP A 26 -5.79 12.60 8.06
N ILE A 27 -4.51 12.75 7.70
CA ILE A 27 -4.04 13.90 6.90
C ILE A 27 -4.69 13.88 5.52
N TYR A 28 -4.68 12.74 4.83
CA TYR A 28 -5.31 12.62 3.51
C TYR A 28 -6.83 12.78 3.57
N GLN A 29 -7.50 12.24 4.60
CA GLN A 29 -8.94 12.41 4.79
C GLN A 29 -9.31 13.88 5.07
N GLN A 30 -8.54 14.56 5.93
CA GLN A 30 -8.75 15.98 6.16
C GLN A 30 -8.46 16.81 4.91
N ALA A 31 -7.40 16.50 4.17
CA ALA A 31 -7.11 17.17 2.90
C ALA A 31 -8.25 16.97 1.90
N LEU A 32 -8.77 15.75 1.77
CA LEU A 32 -9.92 15.46 0.91
C LEU A 32 -11.16 16.26 1.33
N SER A 33 -11.43 16.41 2.63
CA SER A 33 -12.57 17.21 3.13
C SER A 33 -12.45 18.71 2.85
N ARG A 34 -11.21 19.22 2.77
CA ARG A 34 -10.91 20.66 2.58
C ARG A 34 -10.63 21.02 1.12
N CYS A 35 -10.45 20.05 0.25
CA CYS A 35 -10.19 20.27 -1.17
C CYS A 35 -11.50 20.57 -1.92
N HIS A 36 -11.59 21.79 -2.45
CA HIS A 36 -12.74 22.26 -3.24
C HIS A 36 -12.53 22.15 -4.75
N ASP A 37 -11.28 22.07 -5.21
CA ASP A 37 -10.97 21.84 -6.62
C ASP A 37 -11.26 20.37 -6.99
N ALA A 38 -11.99 20.15 -8.08
CA ALA A 38 -12.47 18.82 -8.44
C ALA A 38 -11.34 17.88 -8.87
N ASP A 39 -10.34 18.39 -9.60
CA ASP A 39 -9.24 17.60 -10.14
C ASP A 39 -8.26 17.19 -9.02
N ASP A 40 -7.93 18.12 -8.13
CA ASP A 40 -7.11 17.84 -6.96
C ASP A 40 -7.82 16.90 -5.98
N ARG A 41 -9.12 17.11 -5.76
CA ARG A 41 -9.94 16.22 -4.93
C ARG A 41 -9.93 14.81 -5.49
N ALA A 42 -10.05 14.64 -6.82
CA ALA A 42 -9.96 13.34 -7.47
C ALA A 42 -8.60 12.67 -7.23
N ARG A 43 -7.49 13.41 -7.30
CA ARG A 43 -6.15 12.86 -7.02
C ARG A 43 -6.01 12.38 -5.57
N LEU A 44 -6.48 13.18 -4.61
CA LEU A 44 -6.50 12.79 -3.19
C LEU A 44 -7.38 11.55 -2.97
N GLN A 45 -8.54 11.50 -3.62
CA GLN A 45 -9.45 10.36 -3.57
C GLN A 45 -8.79 9.09 -4.12
N HIS A 46 -8.07 9.18 -5.25
CA HIS A 46 -7.35 8.05 -5.84
C HIS A 46 -6.31 7.47 -4.87
N ILE A 47 -5.56 8.32 -4.15
CA ILE A 47 -4.59 7.88 -3.14
C ILE A 47 -5.32 7.11 -2.03
N VAL A 48 -6.38 7.70 -1.47
CA VAL A 48 -7.18 7.08 -0.40
C VAL A 48 -7.81 5.75 -0.84
N HIS A 49 -8.21 5.63 -2.10
CA HIS A 49 -8.77 4.39 -2.64
C HIS A 49 -7.72 3.29 -2.86
N VAL A 50 -6.52 3.64 -3.33
CA VAL A 50 -5.46 2.67 -3.66
C VAL A 50 -4.72 2.17 -2.42
N GLU A 51 -4.46 3.04 -1.45
CA GLU A 51 -3.57 2.71 -0.34
C GLU A 51 -3.99 1.48 0.47
N PRO A 52 -5.28 1.27 0.83
CA PRO A 52 -5.70 0.07 1.56
C PRO A 52 -5.35 -1.24 0.85
N LEU A 53 -5.45 -1.28 -0.48
CA LEU A 53 -5.05 -2.42 -1.28
C LEU A 53 -3.53 -2.66 -1.20
N LEU A 54 -2.73 -1.58 -1.33
CA LEU A 54 -1.27 -1.67 -1.23
C LEU A 54 -0.82 -2.12 0.16
N VAL A 55 -1.48 -1.63 1.21
CA VAL A 55 -1.27 -2.02 2.60
C VAL A 55 -1.51 -3.51 2.78
N GLY A 56 -2.66 -4.02 2.33
CA GLY A 56 -3.00 -5.44 2.43
C GLY A 56 -2.01 -6.34 1.66
N ILE A 57 -1.68 -5.97 0.43
CA ILE A 57 -0.73 -6.74 -0.40
C ILE A 57 0.67 -6.72 0.19
N THR A 58 1.12 -5.56 0.69
CA THR A 58 2.44 -5.42 1.31
C THR A 58 2.53 -6.21 2.61
N LEU A 59 1.46 -6.25 3.41
CA LEU A 59 1.40 -7.07 4.61
C LEU A 59 1.47 -8.56 4.27
N LEU A 60 0.70 -9.01 3.28
CA LEU A 60 0.74 -10.41 2.82
C LEU A 60 2.14 -10.77 2.30
N PHE A 61 2.73 -9.89 1.49
CA PHE A 61 4.09 -10.08 0.98
C PHE A 61 5.12 -10.10 2.12
N SER A 62 4.99 -9.24 3.12
CA SER A 62 5.89 -9.21 4.27
C SER A 62 5.86 -10.51 5.07
N GLY A 63 4.69 -11.14 5.22
CA GLY A 63 4.58 -12.49 5.79
C GLY A 63 5.40 -13.52 5.01
N LEU A 64 5.39 -13.43 3.66
CA LEU A 64 6.19 -14.33 2.81
C LEU A 64 7.70 -14.17 3.02
N LEU A 65 8.16 -13.03 3.56
CA LEU A 65 9.58 -12.74 3.76
C LEU A 65 10.13 -13.15 5.14
N GLN A 66 9.28 -13.59 6.07
CA GLN A 66 9.69 -13.83 7.46
C GLN A 66 10.52 -15.10 7.65
N HIS A 67 10.35 -16.09 6.77
CA HIS A 67 10.97 -17.40 6.91
C HIS A 67 11.66 -17.87 5.63
N LYS A 68 12.78 -18.58 5.79
CA LYS A 68 13.51 -19.18 4.66
C LYS A 68 12.70 -20.23 3.92
N LYS A 69 11.92 -21.02 4.67
CA LYS A 69 11.00 -22.03 4.15
C LYS A 69 9.71 -21.95 4.95
N GLN A 70 8.57 -21.99 4.27
CA GLN A 70 7.26 -22.01 4.90
C GLN A 70 6.22 -22.61 3.95
N THR A 71 5.10 -23.10 4.48
CA THR A 71 4.01 -23.65 3.66
C THR A 71 2.97 -22.58 3.33
N LEU A 72 2.13 -22.85 2.33
CA LEU A 72 0.93 -22.03 2.09
C LEU A 72 -0.02 -22.03 3.30
N GLU A 73 -0.09 -23.13 4.04
CA GLU A 73 -0.85 -23.21 5.29
C GLU A 73 -0.31 -22.26 6.37
N ASN A 74 1.01 -22.22 6.58
CA ASN A 74 1.62 -21.27 7.52
C ASN A 74 1.26 -19.82 7.17
N MET A 75 1.19 -19.50 5.88
CA MET A 75 0.79 -18.18 5.41
C MET A 75 -0.69 -17.88 5.65
N CYS A 76 -1.57 -18.86 5.47
CA CYS A 76 -2.98 -18.73 5.83
C CYS A 76 -3.14 -18.52 7.35
N GLN A 77 -2.37 -19.22 8.18
CA GLN A 77 -2.35 -19.03 9.63
C GLN A 77 -1.83 -17.64 10.01
N PHE A 78 -0.75 -17.17 9.37
CA PHE A 78 -0.24 -15.80 9.55
C PHE A 78 -1.33 -14.76 9.25
N TRP A 79 -2.08 -14.94 8.16
CA TRP A 79 -3.15 -14.03 7.77
C TRP A 79 -4.31 -14.05 8.78
N ALA A 80 -4.78 -15.24 9.14
CA ALA A 80 -5.87 -15.43 10.10
C ALA A 80 -5.53 -14.96 11.52
N ALA A 81 -4.29 -15.15 11.98
CA ALA A 81 -3.82 -14.69 13.29
C ALA A 81 -3.89 -13.16 13.45
N ARG A 82 -3.96 -12.43 12.32
CA ARG A 82 -4.13 -10.98 12.28
C ARG A 82 -5.59 -10.55 12.10
N GLY A 83 -6.53 -11.49 12.20
CA GLY A 83 -7.95 -11.27 11.97
C GLY A 83 -8.31 -11.02 10.50
N LEU A 84 -7.44 -11.43 9.57
CA LEU A 84 -7.63 -11.22 8.13
C LEU A 84 -8.04 -12.53 7.45
N ASP A 85 -8.81 -12.41 6.37
CA ASP A 85 -9.42 -13.52 5.66
C ASP A 85 -9.31 -13.34 4.13
N LYS A 86 -9.92 -14.28 3.40
CA LYS A 86 -9.98 -14.25 1.93
C LYS A 86 -10.70 -13.01 1.38
N ASP A 87 -11.60 -12.40 2.14
CA ASP A 87 -12.43 -11.28 1.71
C ASP A 87 -11.76 -9.92 2.00
N THR A 88 -10.69 -9.92 2.79
CA THR A 88 -9.92 -8.73 3.16
C THR A 88 -9.36 -8.00 1.93
N LEU A 89 -8.58 -8.67 1.08
CA LEU A 89 -8.02 -8.02 -0.12
C LEU A 89 -9.09 -7.60 -1.14
N PRO A 90 -10.13 -8.41 -1.44
CA PRO A 90 -11.26 -7.97 -2.25
C PRO A 90 -11.90 -6.67 -1.74
N LYS A 91 -12.22 -6.59 -0.43
CA LYS A 91 -12.79 -5.37 0.18
C LYS A 91 -11.87 -4.16 0.01
N CYS A 92 -10.55 -4.35 0.13
CA CYS A 92 -9.57 -3.28 -0.11
C CYS A 92 -9.50 -2.87 -1.60
N ALA A 93 -9.77 -3.79 -2.53
CA ALA A 93 -9.74 -3.52 -3.97
C ALA A 93 -11.04 -2.88 -4.48
N ASP A 94 -12.17 -3.06 -3.80
CA ASP A 94 -13.47 -2.56 -4.24
C ASP A 94 -13.50 -1.05 -4.55
N PRO A 95 -12.93 -0.15 -3.71
CA PRO A 95 -12.87 1.28 -4.05
C PRO A 95 -12.09 1.56 -5.34
N VAL A 96 -11.00 0.83 -5.59
CA VAL A 96 -10.18 0.95 -6.80
C VAL A 96 -10.94 0.48 -8.03
N ILE A 97 -11.69 -0.62 -7.91
CA ILE A 97 -12.46 -1.21 -9.01
C ILE A 97 -13.66 -0.34 -9.37
N ASN A 98 -14.35 0.19 -8.37
CA ASN A 98 -15.57 0.98 -8.55
C ASN A 98 -15.28 2.40 -9.01
N ASP A 99 -14.08 2.93 -8.73
CA ASP A 99 -13.62 4.21 -9.23
C ASP A 99 -13.11 4.10 -10.69
N LYS A 100 -14.03 4.31 -11.64
CA LYS A 100 -13.74 4.26 -13.08
C LYS A 100 -12.71 5.30 -13.54
N THR A 101 -12.47 6.34 -12.75
CA THR A 101 -11.54 7.42 -13.10
C THR A 101 -10.09 7.08 -12.73
N LEU A 102 -9.90 6.22 -11.73
CA LEU A 102 -8.60 5.90 -11.17
C LEU A 102 -7.68 5.19 -12.18
N LEU A 103 -8.18 4.14 -12.84
CA LEU A 103 -7.38 3.44 -13.84
C LEU A 103 -7.10 4.31 -15.08
N SER A 104 -8.02 5.21 -15.45
CA SER A 104 -7.85 6.06 -16.64
C SER A 104 -6.74 7.11 -16.51
N VAL A 105 -6.38 7.52 -15.28
CA VAL A 105 -5.29 8.48 -15.07
C VAL A 105 -3.91 7.81 -15.04
N LEU A 106 -3.86 6.48 -14.95
CA LEU A 106 -2.62 5.72 -14.98
C LEU A 106 -2.26 5.33 -16.40
N SER A 107 -0.96 5.32 -16.70
CA SER A 107 -0.44 4.84 -17.98
C SER A 107 0.80 3.97 -17.80
N GLY A 108 1.10 3.18 -18.84
CA GLY A 108 2.28 2.31 -18.89
C GLY A 108 2.38 1.36 -17.70
N THR A 109 3.54 1.34 -17.05
CA THR A 109 3.85 0.39 -15.97
C THR A 109 2.95 0.54 -14.74
N ALA A 110 2.54 1.76 -14.39
CA ALA A 110 1.70 1.97 -13.21
C ALA A 110 0.31 1.31 -13.38
N TYR A 111 -0.30 1.49 -14.56
CA TYR A 111 -1.56 0.86 -14.92
C TYR A 111 -1.45 -0.67 -14.86
N THR A 112 -0.46 -1.25 -15.55
CA THR A 112 -0.28 -2.71 -15.61
C THR A 112 -0.05 -3.31 -14.23
N ARG A 113 0.74 -2.63 -13.38
CA ARG A 113 0.98 -3.11 -12.02
C ARG A 113 -0.28 -3.09 -11.19
N LEU A 114 -1.04 -1.99 -11.21
CA LEU A 114 -2.27 -1.91 -10.43
C LEU A 114 -3.30 -2.96 -10.88
N GLU A 115 -3.46 -3.18 -12.18
CA GLU A 115 -4.32 -4.27 -12.69
C GLU A 115 -3.89 -5.65 -12.18
N GLN A 116 -2.59 -5.93 -12.15
CA GLN A 116 -2.09 -7.20 -11.63
C GLN A 116 -2.35 -7.34 -10.13
N LEU A 117 -2.18 -6.27 -9.36
CA LEU A 117 -2.49 -6.25 -7.93
C LEU A 117 -4.00 -6.44 -7.65
N ILE A 118 -4.88 -5.87 -8.48
CA ILE A 118 -6.33 -6.14 -8.41
C ILE A 118 -6.60 -7.62 -8.69
N LYS A 119 -5.92 -8.24 -9.67
CA LYS A 119 -6.05 -9.69 -9.93
C LYS A 119 -5.60 -10.54 -8.75
N VAL A 120 -4.53 -10.13 -8.05
CA VAL A 120 -4.11 -10.76 -6.80
C VAL A 120 -5.23 -10.70 -5.79
N ALA A 121 -5.79 -9.52 -5.51
CA ALA A 121 -6.85 -9.35 -4.52
C ALA A 121 -8.11 -10.19 -4.83
N LYS A 122 -8.51 -10.24 -6.10
CA LYS A 122 -9.74 -10.94 -6.54
C LYS A 122 -9.62 -12.47 -6.61
N ALA A 123 -8.47 -13.05 -6.30
CA ALA A 123 -8.33 -14.50 -6.27
C ALA A 123 -9.24 -15.11 -5.18
N SER A 124 -9.73 -16.34 -5.42
CA SER A 124 -10.88 -16.93 -4.70
C SER A 124 -10.60 -17.38 -3.26
N SER A 125 -9.34 -17.46 -2.86
CA SER A 125 -8.90 -17.86 -1.53
C SER A 125 -7.56 -17.21 -1.19
N VAL A 126 -7.18 -17.20 0.09
CA VAL A 126 -5.87 -16.68 0.53
C VAL A 126 -4.73 -17.42 -0.18
N THR A 127 -4.82 -18.74 -0.34
CA THR A 127 -3.84 -19.53 -1.09
C THR A 127 -3.71 -19.07 -2.54
N GLU A 128 -4.84 -18.85 -3.23
CA GLU A 128 -4.81 -18.38 -4.62
C GLU A 128 -4.35 -16.91 -4.72
N GLN A 129 -4.64 -16.08 -3.72
CA GLN A 129 -4.10 -14.72 -3.59
C GLN A 129 -2.57 -14.77 -3.45
N ILE A 130 -2.03 -15.65 -2.61
CA ILE A 130 -0.58 -15.85 -2.45
C ILE A 130 0.05 -16.32 -3.78
N LYS A 131 -0.53 -17.32 -4.45
CA LYS A 131 -0.02 -17.80 -5.75
C LYS A 131 -0.03 -16.70 -6.81
N ALA A 132 -1.10 -15.92 -6.88
CA ALA A 132 -1.18 -14.77 -7.78
C ALA A 132 -0.12 -13.72 -7.45
N LEU A 133 0.12 -13.45 -6.16
CA LEU A 133 1.15 -12.51 -5.70
C LEU A 133 2.56 -12.98 -6.06
N LEU A 134 2.85 -14.28 -5.97
CA LEU A 134 4.12 -14.86 -6.40
C LEU A 134 4.33 -14.72 -7.90
N LYS A 135 3.29 -14.95 -8.71
CA LYS A 135 3.34 -14.75 -10.15
C LYS A 135 3.57 -13.27 -10.51
N TYR A 136 2.92 -12.36 -9.77
CA TYR A 136 3.18 -10.93 -9.90
C TYR A 136 4.65 -10.62 -9.59
N HIS A 137 5.15 -11.09 -8.45
CA HIS A 137 6.54 -10.93 -8.02
C HIS A 137 7.53 -11.42 -9.07
N GLU A 138 7.32 -12.63 -9.60
CA GLU A 138 8.14 -13.21 -10.65
C GLU A 138 8.16 -12.30 -11.89
N SER A 139 7.02 -11.80 -12.34
CA SER A 139 6.97 -10.91 -13.51
C SER A 139 7.73 -9.59 -13.28
N VAL A 140 7.69 -9.04 -12.06
CA VAL A 140 8.46 -7.86 -11.68
C VAL A 140 9.96 -8.15 -11.67
N MET A 141 10.39 -9.32 -11.21
CA MET A 141 11.81 -9.72 -11.20
C MET A 141 12.33 -9.99 -12.62
N GLN A 142 11.58 -10.73 -13.42
CA GLN A 142 11.90 -10.99 -14.82
C GLN A 142 12.02 -9.69 -15.62
N GLY A 143 11.11 -8.73 -15.42
CA GLY A 143 11.19 -7.41 -16.04
C GLY A 143 12.43 -6.60 -15.66
N ARG A 144 13.13 -6.99 -14.58
CA ARG A 144 14.42 -6.42 -14.14
C ARG A 144 15.63 -7.26 -14.56
N GLY A 145 15.43 -8.36 -15.31
CA GLY A 145 16.49 -9.33 -15.62
C GLY A 145 16.98 -10.13 -14.42
N GLN A 146 16.15 -10.25 -13.37
CA GLN A 146 16.49 -10.92 -12.12
C GLN A 146 15.70 -12.22 -11.95
N LEU A 147 16.30 -13.21 -11.30
CA LEU A 147 15.60 -14.43 -10.89
C LEU A 147 14.66 -14.12 -9.71
N PRO A 148 13.47 -14.73 -9.65
CA PRO A 148 12.58 -14.60 -8.50
C PRO A 148 13.27 -15.18 -7.26
N TRP A 149 13.32 -14.37 -6.21
CA TRP A 149 13.94 -14.76 -4.95
C TRP A 149 12.97 -15.39 -3.96
N LEU A 150 11.69 -15.49 -4.35
CA LEU A 150 10.67 -16.24 -3.64
C LEU A 150 10.02 -17.20 -4.63
N THR A 151 10.13 -18.50 -4.36
CA THR A 151 9.62 -19.56 -5.25
C THR A 151 8.68 -20.49 -4.50
N LEU A 152 7.74 -21.09 -5.23
CA LEU A 152 6.83 -22.12 -4.72
C LEU A 152 7.15 -23.46 -5.41
N SER A 153 7.30 -24.51 -4.61
CA SER A 153 7.48 -25.88 -5.10
C SER A 153 6.53 -26.80 -4.34
N GLY A 154 5.52 -27.32 -5.06
CA GLY A 154 4.35 -27.92 -4.41
C GLY A 154 3.67 -26.89 -3.51
N GLU A 155 3.65 -27.17 -2.21
CA GLU A 155 3.07 -26.28 -1.17
C GLU A 155 4.14 -25.53 -0.36
N THR A 156 5.42 -25.71 -0.68
CA THR A 156 6.53 -25.09 0.07
C THR A 156 7.07 -23.85 -0.64
N LEU A 157 7.00 -22.72 0.06
CA LEU A 157 7.62 -21.46 -0.29
C LEU A 157 9.09 -21.46 0.16
N THR A 158 9.99 -21.05 -0.73
CA THR A 158 11.42 -20.91 -0.43
C THR A 158 11.90 -19.49 -0.72
N LEU A 159 12.50 -18.86 0.29
CA LEU A 159 13.07 -17.52 0.21
C LEU A 159 14.60 -17.59 0.03
N GLN A 160 15.10 -17.07 -1.08
CA GLN A 160 16.51 -17.15 -1.45
C GLN A 160 17.36 -16.00 -0.86
N VAL A 161 16.74 -14.93 -0.38
CA VAL A 161 17.42 -13.78 0.25
C VAL A 161 17.27 -13.81 1.78
N PRO A 162 18.03 -13.01 2.55
CA PRO A 162 17.86 -12.92 4.00
C PRO A 162 16.41 -12.65 4.40
N VAL A 163 15.96 -13.29 5.47
CA VAL A 163 14.62 -13.07 6.02
C VAL A 163 14.47 -11.63 6.48
N ARG A 164 13.25 -11.11 6.39
CA ARG A 164 12.89 -9.78 6.90
C ARG A 164 11.82 -9.95 7.95
N ALA A 165 12.14 -9.55 9.18
CA ALA A 165 11.17 -9.53 10.25
C ALA A 165 10.13 -8.42 9.98
N LEU A 166 8.86 -8.75 10.20
CA LEU A 166 7.82 -7.74 10.31
C LEU A 166 8.03 -6.98 11.63
N ARG A 167 7.90 -5.66 11.61
CA ARG A 167 8.01 -4.88 12.84
C ARG A 167 6.93 -5.33 13.84
N ALA A 168 7.30 -5.47 15.11
CA ALA A 168 6.38 -5.94 16.15
C ALA A 168 5.17 -5.01 16.35
N ASP A 169 5.35 -3.72 16.10
CA ASP A 169 4.32 -2.68 16.22
C ASP A 169 3.52 -2.46 14.93
N ARG A 170 3.81 -3.19 13.84
CA ARG A 170 3.09 -3.05 12.57
C ARG A 170 1.64 -3.51 12.77
N ARG A 171 0.71 -2.56 12.67
CA ARG A 171 -0.74 -2.82 12.63
C ARG A 171 -1.13 -3.36 11.27
N ASN A 172 -2.41 -3.60 10.98
CA ASN A 172 -2.79 -4.05 9.65
C ASN A 172 -2.94 -2.88 8.68
N GLU A 173 -3.40 -1.75 9.21
CA GLU A 173 -3.78 -0.52 8.53
C GLU A 173 -2.62 0.47 8.29
N ASP A 174 -1.42 0.26 8.85
CA ASP A 174 -0.33 1.23 8.65
C ASP A 174 0.00 1.39 7.16
N TRP A 175 -0.03 2.64 6.70
CA TRP A 175 0.21 3.00 5.31
C TRP A 175 1.62 2.59 4.84
N VAL A 176 1.74 2.19 3.58
CA VAL A 176 3.01 1.78 2.97
C VAL A 176 3.76 2.99 2.44
N ASN A 177 3.02 3.99 1.97
CA ASN A 177 3.56 5.22 1.39
C ASN A 177 3.59 6.40 2.40
N ASP A 178 3.71 6.10 3.69
CA ASP A 178 3.79 7.09 4.77
C ASP A 178 5.02 8.02 4.67
N TYR A 179 6.05 7.60 3.93
CA TYR A 179 7.27 8.35 3.70
C TYR A 179 7.04 9.68 2.98
N TYR A 180 6.05 9.78 2.09
CA TYR A 180 5.77 11.05 1.39
C TYR A 180 5.36 12.15 2.35
N ILE A 181 4.45 11.85 3.28
CA ILE A 181 4.04 12.83 4.30
C ILE A 181 5.18 13.09 5.28
N SER A 182 5.96 12.08 5.65
CA SER A 182 7.13 12.28 6.53
C SER A 182 8.17 13.21 5.89
N GLN A 183 8.49 13.01 4.61
CA GLN A 183 9.38 13.89 3.85
C GLN A 183 8.80 15.30 3.71
N PHE A 184 7.49 15.42 3.48
CA PHE A 184 6.85 16.72 3.37
C PHE A 184 6.90 17.47 4.71
N ARG A 185 6.63 16.80 5.84
CA ARG A 185 6.80 17.39 7.19
C ARG A 185 8.21 17.94 7.40
N HIS A 186 9.26 17.19 7.04
CA HIS A 186 10.63 17.66 7.20
C HIS A 186 10.92 18.91 6.36
N MET A 187 10.42 18.97 5.13
CA MET A 187 10.54 20.16 4.29
C MET A 187 9.83 21.36 4.92
N LEU A 188 8.62 21.17 5.46
CA LEU A 188 7.85 22.25 6.10
C LEU A 188 8.46 22.73 7.41
N GLN A 189 9.05 21.84 8.21
CA GLN A 189 9.81 22.23 9.41
C GLN A 189 10.95 23.20 9.06
N GLY A 190 11.72 22.88 8.01
CA GLY A 190 12.76 23.78 7.50
C GLY A 190 12.20 25.11 6.98
N LEU A 191 11.07 25.07 6.25
CA LEU A 191 10.42 26.28 5.74
C LEU A 191 9.92 27.20 6.87
N TRP A 192 9.39 26.63 7.95
CA TRP A 192 8.90 27.38 9.11
C TRP A 192 9.99 27.80 10.09
N GLY A 193 11.26 27.47 9.82
CA GLY A 193 12.37 27.77 10.72
C GLY A 193 12.28 27.06 12.07
N LYS A 194 11.58 25.91 12.12
CA LYS A 194 11.55 25.04 13.29
C LYS A 194 12.75 24.10 13.19
N ASP A 195 13.85 24.45 13.84
CA ASP A 195 15.03 23.57 13.97
C ASP A 195 14.66 22.26 14.70
N GLN A 196 15.33 21.16 14.32
CA GLN A 196 15.09 19.80 14.81
C GLN A 196 15.35 19.62 16.30
#